data_AF-A0A7W3T103-F1
#
_entry.id   AF-A0A7W3T103-F1
#
_cell.length_a   1.000
_cell.length_b   1.000
_cell.length_c   1.000
_cell.angle_alpha   90.00
_cell.angle_beta   90.00
_cell.angle_gamma   90.00
#
_symmetry.space_group_name_H-M   'P 1'
#
loop_
_entity.id
_entity.type
_entity.pdbx_description
1 polymer ?
#
loop_
_entity_poly.entity_id
_entity_poly.type
_entity_poly.pdbx_seq_one_letter_code
_entity_poly.pdbx_strand_id
1 'polypeptide(L)'
;MFYLPPRAEEDGPGDLNGDGHPDLLNINGAGRLHGYAAEAGGEICSGIQASYDSARRQSPPGHFFDPQTGEHALISKHSDYYPGDGLTDLFARTPDGGFWLYPGDGYGSFNVDKRVKILLPDNAPAPNTWRQIKAVGDVTGDKKPDLFLRAGNGFWVLTGYTGASFQEAILMWGSSWEGREIVNVADIDKDGTPDLLWRNPSNGNMYVRHGKPGPVAGSVDLKSLTLASESRSGDVQYGTSWTTANVPLLVGTPDTNGDGVPDIWAIREDGTLRIYHPGTTNTGSPVKTVATGWGNVKSLG
;
A
#
# COMPACT_ATOMS: atom_id res chain seq x y z
N MET A 1 0.52 32.02 -9.06
CA MET A 1 -0.18 30.93 -8.36
C MET A 1 -1.21 30.41 -9.35
N PHE A 2 -0.90 29.33 -10.07
CA PHE A 2 -1.87 28.69 -10.96
C PHE A 2 -2.64 27.71 -10.07
N TYR A 3 -3.86 28.09 -9.71
CA TYR A 3 -4.86 27.15 -9.20
C TYR A 3 -5.30 26.33 -10.40
N LEU A 4 -4.96 25.04 -10.42
CA LEU A 4 -5.71 24.10 -11.22
C LEU A 4 -7.02 23.85 -10.45
N PRO A 5 -8.19 24.06 -11.08
CA PRO A 5 -9.43 23.60 -10.47
C PRO A 5 -9.34 22.08 -10.28
N PRO A 6 -9.90 21.52 -9.19
CA PRO A 6 -10.06 20.08 -9.07
C PRO A 6 -10.77 19.57 -10.32
N ARG A 7 -10.19 18.53 -10.93
CA ARG A 7 -10.80 17.89 -12.09
C ARG A 7 -12.14 17.28 -11.69
N ALA A 8 -13.05 17.12 -12.64
CA ALA A 8 -14.43 16.73 -12.36
C ALA A 8 -14.59 15.28 -11.85
N GLU A 9 -13.52 14.47 -11.86
CA GLU A 9 -13.52 13.05 -11.48
C GLU A 9 -12.33 12.76 -10.54
N GLU A 10 -12.58 12.10 -9.42
CA GLU A 10 -11.56 11.67 -8.45
C GLU A 10 -10.50 10.76 -9.11
N ASP A 11 -9.25 10.79 -8.63
CA ASP A 11 -8.24 9.77 -8.98
C ASP A 11 -8.75 8.35 -8.71
N GLY A 12 -8.54 7.48 -9.71
CA GLY A 12 -8.77 6.05 -9.55
C GLY A 12 -7.81 5.47 -8.50
N PRO A 13 -8.11 4.27 -7.96
CA PRO A 13 -7.25 3.68 -6.95
C PRO A 13 -5.76 3.59 -7.37
N GLY A 14 -4.88 4.24 -6.62
CA GLY A 14 -3.44 4.22 -6.80
C GLY A 14 -2.91 5.19 -7.87
N ASP A 15 -3.76 5.88 -8.60
CA ASP A 15 -3.41 6.83 -9.66
C ASP A 15 -2.94 8.16 -9.05
N LEU A 16 -1.68 8.54 -9.24
CA LEU A 16 -1.11 9.74 -8.63
C LEU A 16 -1.10 10.95 -9.56
N ASN A 17 -1.42 10.76 -10.83
CA ASN A 17 -1.21 11.75 -11.88
C ASN A 17 -2.46 11.99 -12.74
N GLY A 18 -3.47 11.15 -12.56
CA GLY A 18 -4.76 11.26 -13.17
C GLY A 18 -4.91 10.58 -14.52
N ASP A 19 -4.01 9.68 -14.89
CA ASP A 19 -4.05 8.96 -16.17
C ASP A 19 -4.98 7.74 -16.17
N GLY A 20 -5.59 7.43 -15.02
CA GLY A 20 -6.50 6.30 -14.83
C GLY A 20 -5.79 4.98 -14.58
N HIS A 21 -4.48 4.98 -14.35
CA HIS A 21 -3.70 3.79 -14.04
C HIS A 21 -3.11 3.87 -12.62
N PRO A 22 -3.10 2.77 -11.85
CA PRO A 22 -2.41 2.77 -10.57
C PRO A 22 -0.92 2.99 -10.77
N ASP A 23 -0.33 3.97 -10.08
CA ASP A 23 1.09 4.31 -10.20
C ASP A 23 1.96 3.56 -9.17
N LEU A 24 3.29 3.65 -9.32
CA LEU A 24 4.24 3.05 -8.37
C LEU A 24 5.08 4.13 -7.67
N LEU A 25 5.22 4.01 -6.34
CA LEU A 25 6.19 4.77 -5.55
C LEU A 25 7.28 3.84 -5.02
N ASN A 26 8.49 4.39 -4.88
CA ASN A 26 9.54 3.73 -4.12
C ASN A 26 10.31 4.70 -3.23
N ILE A 27 10.95 4.15 -2.20
CA ILE A 27 12.05 4.80 -1.48
C ILE A 27 13.31 4.01 -1.76
N ASN A 28 14.31 4.66 -2.35
CA ASN A 28 15.60 4.02 -2.62
C ASN A 28 16.51 3.98 -1.38
N GLY A 29 17.66 3.31 -1.49
CA GLY A 29 18.61 3.18 -0.39
C GLY A 29 19.16 4.49 0.16
N ALA A 30 19.15 5.57 -0.63
CA ALA A 30 19.54 6.92 -0.20
C ALA A 30 18.39 7.72 0.43
N GLY A 31 17.20 7.13 0.58
CA GLY A 31 16.06 7.77 1.21
C GLY A 31 15.27 8.72 0.32
N ARG A 32 15.45 8.64 -1.01
CA ARG A 32 14.73 9.51 -1.95
C ARG A 32 13.45 8.81 -2.42
N LEU A 33 12.32 9.51 -2.29
CA LEU A 33 11.04 9.10 -2.83
C LEU A 33 11.03 9.32 -4.35
N HIS A 34 10.73 8.26 -5.11
CA HIS A 34 10.50 8.34 -6.55
C HIS A 34 9.08 7.88 -6.88
N GLY A 35 8.49 8.52 -7.88
CA GLY A 35 7.21 8.14 -8.45
C GLY A 35 7.36 7.73 -9.91
N TYR A 36 6.58 6.75 -10.32
CA TYR A 36 6.61 6.17 -11.65
C TYR A 36 5.17 6.08 -12.14
N ALA A 37 4.84 6.90 -13.15
CA ALA A 37 3.58 6.77 -13.86
C ALA A 37 3.49 5.36 -14.47
N ALA A 38 2.35 4.72 -14.37
CA ALA A 38 2.13 3.41 -14.95
C ALA A 38 1.21 3.48 -16.18
N GLU A 39 1.35 2.50 -17.06
CA GLU A 39 0.45 2.29 -18.19
C GLU A 39 -0.38 1.03 -17.97
N ALA A 40 -1.40 0.84 -18.80
CA ALA A 40 -2.16 -0.39 -18.88
C ALA A 40 -1.25 -1.65 -18.88
N GLY A 41 -1.58 -2.61 -18.02
CA GLY A 41 -0.80 -3.82 -17.79
C GLY A 41 0.35 -3.66 -16.79
N GLY A 42 0.51 -2.49 -16.16
CA GLY A 42 1.46 -2.26 -15.07
C GLY A 42 2.90 -2.03 -15.55
N GLU A 43 3.09 -1.63 -16.80
CA GLU A 43 4.37 -1.07 -17.25
C GLU A 43 4.60 0.26 -16.57
N ILE A 44 5.85 0.58 -16.22
CA ILE A 44 6.18 1.86 -15.60
C ILE A 44 7.02 2.75 -16.52
N CYS A 45 6.75 4.05 -16.49
CA CYS A 45 7.53 5.08 -17.16
C CYS A 45 8.82 5.42 -16.39
N SER A 46 9.57 6.39 -16.91
CA SER A 46 10.76 6.92 -16.22
C SER A 46 10.37 7.59 -14.90
N GLY A 47 11.09 7.25 -13.83
CA GLY A 47 10.81 7.77 -12.49
C GLY A 47 11.16 9.24 -12.32
N ILE A 48 10.33 9.95 -11.56
CA ILE A 48 10.56 11.33 -11.12
C ILE A 48 10.94 11.36 -9.64
N GLN A 49 11.61 12.42 -9.19
CA GLN A 49 11.70 12.70 -7.76
C GLN A 49 10.33 13.17 -7.27
N ALA A 50 9.71 12.38 -6.40
CA ALA A 50 8.33 12.57 -5.99
C ALA A 50 8.20 13.38 -4.69
N SER A 51 9.26 14.06 -4.24
CA SER A 51 9.21 14.88 -3.03
C SER A 51 9.98 16.19 -3.20
N TYR A 52 9.37 17.28 -2.76
CA TYR A 52 9.96 18.61 -2.78
C TYR A 52 9.45 19.46 -1.61
N ASP A 53 10.13 20.57 -1.32
CA ASP A 53 9.67 21.55 -0.32
C ASP A 53 9.01 22.79 -0.98
N SER A 54 8.53 23.73 -0.17
CA SER A 54 7.89 24.95 -0.68
C SER A 54 8.83 25.85 -1.50
N ALA A 55 10.15 25.67 -1.37
CA ALA A 55 11.17 26.32 -2.20
C ALA A 55 11.51 25.52 -3.47
N ARG A 56 10.80 24.41 -3.73
CA ARG A 56 10.99 23.46 -4.84
C ARG A 56 12.34 22.74 -4.82
N ARG A 57 12.99 22.66 -3.66
CA ARG A 57 14.16 21.80 -3.50
C ARG A 57 13.69 20.35 -3.47
N GLN A 58 14.32 19.52 -4.29
CA GLN A 58 13.96 18.12 -4.44
C GLN A 58 14.56 17.26 -3.32
N SER A 59 13.85 16.21 -2.92
CA SER A 59 14.23 15.28 -1.85
C SER A 59 14.68 15.93 -0.53
N PRO A 60 13.85 16.77 0.12
CA PRO A 60 14.22 17.37 1.41
C PRO A 60 14.50 16.28 2.47
N PRO A 61 15.55 16.44 3.31
CA PRO A 61 15.93 15.44 4.31
C PRO A 61 14.95 15.37 5.48
N GLY A 62 14.94 14.26 6.22
CA GLY A 62 14.17 14.10 7.46
C GLY A 62 12.73 13.57 7.28
N HIS A 63 12.34 13.23 6.05
CA HIS A 63 10.99 12.72 5.75
C HIS A 63 10.98 11.22 5.52
N PHE A 64 11.74 10.73 4.55
CA PHE A 64 11.66 9.33 4.10
C PHE A 64 12.84 8.46 4.54
N PHE A 65 13.85 9.07 5.19
CA PHE A 65 15.03 8.39 5.68
C PHE A 65 15.73 9.19 6.78
N ASP A 66 16.17 8.48 7.82
CA ASP A 66 17.06 9.03 8.82
C ASP A 66 18.47 8.42 8.67
N PRO A 67 19.49 9.23 8.30
CA PRO A 67 20.85 8.73 8.14
C PRO A 67 21.53 8.32 9.45
N GLN A 68 21.02 8.73 10.61
CA GLN A 68 21.59 8.38 11.91
C GLN A 68 21.21 6.97 12.34
N THR A 69 19.95 6.60 12.15
CA THR A 69 19.41 5.27 12.49
C THR A 69 19.46 4.29 11.32
N GLY A 70 19.53 4.80 10.08
CA GLY A 70 19.39 4.01 8.87
C GLY A 70 17.94 3.60 8.58
N GLU A 71 16.97 4.19 9.28
CA GLU A 71 15.56 3.84 9.14
C GLU A 71 14.93 4.54 7.92
N HIS A 72 14.30 3.76 7.04
CA HIS A 72 13.46 4.25 5.94
C HIS A 72 12.01 4.37 6.40
N ALA A 73 11.28 5.31 5.80
CA ALA A 73 9.83 5.41 5.98
C ALA A 73 9.11 4.17 5.41
N LEU A 74 7.94 3.88 5.96
CA LEU A 74 6.95 3.03 5.30
C LEU A 74 6.00 3.94 4.53
N ILE A 75 5.65 3.55 3.32
CA ILE A 75 4.74 4.30 2.47
C ILE A 75 3.60 3.42 1.97
N SER A 76 2.44 4.04 1.78
CA SER A 76 1.32 3.42 1.07
C SER A 76 0.39 4.52 0.56
N LYS A 77 -0.20 4.28 -0.62
CA LYS A 77 -1.23 5.13 -1.23
C LYS A 77 -2.40 4.25 -1.66
N HIS A 78 -3.56 4.86 -1.85
CA HIS A 78 -4.66 4.18 -2.56
C HIS A 78 -5.68 5.15 -3.16
N SER A 79 -6.11 6.22 -2.51
CA SER A 79 -7.06 7.19 -3.13
C SER A 79 -6.87 8.60 -2.56
N ASP A 80 -7.74 9.53 -2.94
CA ASP A 80 -7.91 10.84 -2.29
C ASP A 80 -8.36 10.65 -0.84
N TYR A 81 -7.48 11.08 0.06
CA TYR A 81 -7.61 10.98 1.50
C TYR A 81 -7.56 12.38 2.16
N TYR A 82 -7.23 13.43 1.43
CA TYR A 82 -7.07 14.80 1.90
C TYR A 82 -8.22 15.66 1.39
N PRO A 83 -9.00 16.25 2.31
CA PRO A 83 -10.47 16.39 2.24
C PRO A 83 -11.09 16.69 0.85
N GLY A 84 -11.09 15.69 -0.05
CA GLY A 84 -11.80 15.74 -1.32
C GLY A 84 -11.16 16.66 -2.37
N ASP A 85 -9.83 16.78 -2.40
CA ASP A 85 -9.15 17.59 -3.42
C ASP A 85 -9.04 16.89 -4.79
N GLY A 86 -9.44 15.62 -4.84
CA GLY A 86 -9.52 14.76 -6.01
C GLY A 86 -8.22 14.04 -6.35
N LEU A 87 -7.17 14.18 -5.52
CA LEU A 87 -5.82 13.71 -5.81
C LEU A 87 -5.41 12.56 -4.89
N THR A 88 -4.76 11.52 -5.42
CA THR A 88 -4.25 10.44 -4.56
C THR A 88 -3.15 10.93 -3.60
N ASP A 89 -3.30 10.57 -2.33
CA ASP A 89 -2.37 10.97 -1.27
C ASP A 89 -1.46 9.83 -0.80
N LEU A 90 -0.41 10.23 -0.09
CA LEU A 90 0.58 9.32 0.48
C LEU A 90 0.50 9.28 2.00
N PHE A 91 0.14 8.12 2.54
CA PHE A 91 0.38 7.81 3.94
C PHE A 91 1.84 7.40 4.14
N ALA A 92 2.49 7.96 5.16
CA ALA A 92 3.83 7.57 5.53
C ALA A 92 4.05 7.51 7.04
N ARG A 93 4.60 6.38 7.50
CA ARG A 93 5.28 6.32 8.80
C ARG A 93 6.71 6.78 8.57
N THR A 94 7.05 7.94 9.13
CA THR A 94 8.37 8.55 8.92
C THR A 94 9.35 8.19 10.04
N PRO A 95 10.67 8.26 9.80
CA PRO A 95 11.69 7.94 10.82
C PRO A 95 11.66 8.83 12.07
N ASP A 96 11.00 10.00 12.01
CA ASP A 96 10.72 10.85 13.18
C ASP A 96 9.73 10.21 14.19
N GLY A 97 9.26 8.99 13.92
CA GLY A 97 8.31 8.24 14.74
C GLY A 97 6.86 8.70 14.59
N GLY A 98 6.59 9.60 13.65
CA GLY A 98 5.24 10.07 13.32
C GLY A 98 4.57 9.28 12.21
N PHE A 99 3.26 9.41 12.14
CA PHE A 99 2.44 8.96 11.03
C PHE A 99 1.78 10.17 10.36
N TRP A 100 1.95 10.29 9.05
CA TRP A 100 1.66 11.49 8.30
C TRP A 100 0.91 11.16 7.02
N LEU A 101 0.09 12.09 6.58
CA LEU A 101 -0.43 12.16 5.22
C LEU A 101 0.33 13.25 4.47
N TYR A 102 0.78 12.97 3.27
CA TYR A 102 1.36 13.91 2.34
C TYR A 102 0.35 14.15 1.21
N PRO A 103 -0.25 15.35 1.14
CA PRO A 103 -1.18 15.68 0.08
C PRO A 103 -0.53 15.58 -1.30
N GLY A 104 -1.18 14.88 -2.23
CA GLY A 104 -0.77 14.81 -3.62
C GLY A 104 -0.81 16.17 -4.31
N ASP A 105 -0.03 16.34 -5.37
CA ASP A 105 -0.11 17.53 -6.23
C ASP A 105 -0.66 17.26 -7.64
N GLY A 106 -1.10 16.02 -7.89
CA GLY A 106 -1.66 15.57 -9.16
C GLY A 106 -0.62 15.35 -10.25
N TYR A 107 0.67 15.37 -9.92
CA TYR A 107 1.76 15.12 -10.86
C TYR A 107 2.65 13.95 -10.43
N GLY A 108 2.17 13.07 -9.55
CA GLY A 108 3.01 12.01 -8.99
C GLY A 108 3.97 12.48 -7.90
N SER A 109 3.76 13.65 -7.31
CA SER A 109 4.70 14.21 -6.31
C SER A 109 4.03 14.88 -5.11
N PHE A 110 4.82 15.12 -4.07
CA PHE A 110 4.34 15.59 -2.77
C PHE A 110 5.19 16.76 -2.25
N ASN A 111 4.52 17.84 -1.85
CA ASN A 111 5.18 18.91 -1.10
C ASN A 111 5.26 18.53 0.39
N VAL A 112 6.47 18.25 0.87
CA VAL A 112 6.69 17.73 2.21
C VAL A 112 6.38 18.72 3.33
N ASP A 113 6.35 20.02 3.05
CA ASP A 113 5.96 21.06 4.01
C ASP A 113 4.45 21.10 4.26
N LYS A 114 3.66 20.47 3.37
CA LYS A 114 2.19 20.39 3.48
C LYS A 114 1.70 19.14 4.22
N ARG A 115 2.61 18.28 4.67
CA ARG A 115 2.23 17.04 5.36
C ARG A 115 1.39 17.32 6.61
N VAL A 116 0.39 16.48 6.86
CA VAL A 116 -0.48 16.55 8.02
C VAL A 116 -0.21 15.37 8.94
N LYS A 117 -0.05 15.63 10.24
CA LYS A 117 0.12 14.57 11.22
C LYS A 117 -1.23 13.89 11.43
N ILE A 118 -1.26 12.58 11.28
CA ILE A 118 -2.47 11.81 11.50
C ILE A 118 -2.62 11.50 12.98
N LEU A 119 -3.79 11.83 13.52
CA LEU A 119 -4.17 11.48 14.88
C LEU A 119 -4.67 10.04 14.91
N LEU A 120 -4.20 9.30 15.92
CA LEU A 120 -4.52 7.90 16.10
C LEU A 120 -5.36 7.73 17.37
N PRO A 121 -6.26 6.73 17.40
CA PRO A 121 -6.94 6.31 18.63
C PRO A 121 -5.93 5.94 19.73
N ASP A 122 -6.30 6.16 21.00
CA ASP A 122 -5.41 5.96 22.16
C ASP A 122 -4.84 4.52 22.26
N ASN A 123 -5.58 3.53 21.76
CA ASN A 123 -5.18 2.13 21.79
C ASN A 123 -4.35 1.69 20.57
N ALA A 124 -4.13 2.58 19.59
CA ALA A 124 -3.32 2.26 18.42
C ALA A 124 -1.85 2.03 18.82
N PRO A 125 -1.16 1.05 18.20
CA PRO A 125 0.26 0.88 18.44
C PRO A 125 1.04 2.12 17.99
N ALA A 126 2.08 2.51 18.73
CA ALA A 126 2.89 3.68 18.40
C ALA A 126 3.54 3.54 17.00
N PRO A 127 3.54 4.58 16.14
CA PRO A 127 4.00 4.45 14.75
C PRO A 127 5.43 3.93 14.57
N ASN A 128 6.35 4.25 15.48
CA ASN A 128 7.73 3.74 15.45
C ASN A 128 7.83 2.20 15.65
N THR A 129 6.77 1.54 16.12
CA THR A 129 6.70 0.08 16.22
C THR A 129 6.22 -0.60 14.94
N TRP A 130 5.71 0.18 13.98
CA TRP A 130 5.14 -0.36 12.76
C TRP A 130 6.22 -0.92 11.84
N ARG A 131 5.90 -2.04 11.20
CA ARG A 131 6.77 -2.76 10.27
C ARG A 131 6.22 -2.79 8.85
N GLN A 132 4.93 -2.52 8.70
CA GLN A 132 4.24 -2.47 7.43
C GLN A 132 2.96 -1.65 7.57
N ILE A 133 2.61 -0.91 6.51
CA ILE A 133 1.30 -0.27 6.33
C ILE A 133 0.77 -0.63 4.94
N LYS A 134 -0.55 -0.68 4.81
CA LYS A 134 -1.27 -0.91 3.55
C LYS A 134 -2.58 -0.13 3.62
N ALA A 135 -2.60 1.02 2.97
CA ALA A 135 -3.82 1.78 2.72
C ALA A 135 -4.68 1.02 1.71
N VAL A 136 -5.98 1.04 1.96
CA VAL A 136 -7.00 0.47 1.07
C VAL A 136 -8.21 1.40 1.01
N GLY A 137 -9.15 1.09 0.11
CA GLY A 137 -10.44 1.75 0.08
C GLY A 137 -11.28 1.44 1.34
N ASP A 138 -12.55 1.77 1.27
CA ASP A 138 -13.53 1.38 2.29
C ASP A 138 -13.80 -0.14 2.19
N VAL A 139 -13.25 -0.91 3.13
CA VAL A 139 -13.54 -2.35 3.24
C VAL A 139 -14.52 -2.65 4.38
N THR A 140 -14.83 -1.68 5.23
CA THR A 140 -15.73 -1.84 6.38
C THR A 140 -17.18 -1.44 6.09
N GLY A 141 -17.42 -0.75 4.97
CA GLY A 141 -18.72 -0.23 4.54
C GLY A 141 -19.12 1.09 5.21
N ASP A 142 -18.18 1.80 5.86
CA ASP A 142 -18.44 3.05 6.57
C ASP A 142 -18.27 4.31 5.70
N LYS A 143 -17.94 4.10 4.41
CA LYS A 143 -17.63 5.11 3.39
C LYS A 143 -16.36 5.91 3.69
N LYS A 144 -15.45 5.35 4.47
CA LYS A 144 -14.17 5.94 4.82
C LYS A 144 -13.08 4.91 4.51
N PRO A 145 -11.89 5.37 4.13
CA PRO A 145 -10.82 4.46 3.80
C PRO A 145 -10.22 3.84 5.05
N ASP A 146 -9.78 2.60 4.88
CA ASP A 146 -9.17 1.79 5.93
C ASP A 146 -7.67 1.61 5.69
N LEU A 147 -6.91 1.33 6.75
CA LEU A 147 -5.49 1.06 6.67
C LEU A 147 -5.11 -0.15 7.51
N PHE A 148 -4.54 -1.16 6.87
CA PHE A 148 -4.00 -2.32 7.55
C PHE A 148 -2.53 -2.10 7.91
N LEU A 149 -2.11 -2.55 9.08
CA LEU A 149 -0.72 -2.43 9.51
C LEU A 149 -0.25 -3.63 10.33
N ARG A 150 1.08 -3.80 10.34
CA ARG A 150 1.77 -4.69 11.27
C ARG A 150 2.56 -3.88 12.28
N ALA A 151 2.43 -4.22 13.55
CA ALA A 151 3.21 -3.65 14.64
C ALA A 151 3.72 -4.77 15.56
N GLY A 152 5.02 -5.05 15.52
CA GLY A 152 5.60 -6.23 16.15
C GLY A 152 4.91 -7.52 15.68
N ASN A 153 4.30 -8.25 16.61
CA ASN A 153 3.57 -9.49 16.34
C ASN A 153 2.09 -9.27 16.01
N GLY A 154 1.62 -8.03 16.09
CA GLY A 154 0.23 -7.66 15.93
C GLY A 154 -0.12 -7.28 14.49
N PHE A 155 -1.32 -7.68 14.08
CA PHE A 155 -1.99 -7.24 12.87
C PHE A 155 -3.21 -6.41 13.24
N TRP A 156 -3.29 -5.22 12.66
CA TRP A 156 -4.27 -4.21 13.01
C TRP A 156 -4.91 -3.66 11.76
N VAL A 157 -6.11 -3.12 11.93
CA VAL A 157 -6.74 -2.22 10.97
C VAL A 157 -7.09 -0.91 11.68
N LEU A 158 -6.82 0.20 11.01
CA LEU A 158 -7.29 1.53 11.37
C LEU A 158 -8.46 1.86 10.43
N THR A 159 -9.59 2.26 10.99
CA THR A 159 -10.83 2.50 10.22
C THR A 159 -11.40 3.89 10.50
N GLY A 160 -12.33 4.32 9.65
CA GLY A 160 -13.04 5.58 9.84
C GLY A 160 -12.16 6.81 9.65
N TYR A 161 -11.29 6.82 8.65
CA TYR A 161 -10.44 7.99 8.38
C TYR A 161 -11.25 9.23 7.97
N THR A 162 -10.86 10.40 8.49
CA THR A 162 -11.60 11.67 8.34
C THR A 162 -10.78 12.80 7.70
N GLY A 163 -9.65 12.48 7.09
CA GLY A 163 -8.70 13.46 6.52
C GLY A 163 -7.65 13.98 7.50
N ALA A 164 -7.83 13.73 8.80
CA ALA A 164 -6.83 14.07 9.82
C ALA A 164 -6.69 13.01 10.93
N SER A 165 -7.67 12.13 11.10
CA SER A 165 -7.64 11.08 12.13
C SER A 165 -8.34 9.81 11.70
N PHE A 166 -7.88 8.69 12.22
CA PHE A 166 -8.64 7.43 12.26
C PHE A 166 -9.53 7.39 13.51
N GLN A 167 -10.73 6.83 13.38
CA GLN A 167 -11.70 6.75 14.48
C GLN A 167 -11.49 5.52 15.34
N GLU A 168 -11.14 4.38 14.73
CA GLU A 168 -10.93 3.13 15.44
C GLU A 168 -9.58 2.51 15.09
N ALA A 169 -9.00 1.81 16.06
CA ALA A 169 -7.84 0.95 15.88
C ALA A 169 -8.22 -0.43 16.42
N ILE A 170 -8.36 -1.39 15.51
CA ILE A 170 -8.84 -2.73 15.85
C ILE A 170 -7.65 -3.67 15.80
N LEU A 171 -7.33 -4.28 16.94
CA LEU A 171 -6.40 -5.40 16.98
C LEU A 171 -7.09 -6.61 16.38
N MET A 172 -6.75 -6.94 15.14
CA MET A 172 -7.28 -8.13 14.48
C MET A 172 -6.65 -9.37 15.12
N TRP A 173 -5.33 -9.45 15.16
CA TRP A 173 -4.65 -10.61 15.73
C TRP A 173 -3.38 -10.20 16.48
N GLY A 174 -3.25 -10.61 17.75
CA GLY A 174 -2.17 -10.18 18.65
C GLY A 174 -0.87 -10.99 18.57
N SER A 175 -0.82 -12.05 17.78
CA SER A 175 0.33 -12.95 17.71
C SER A 175 0.59 -13.44 16.27
N SER A 176 1.68 -14.17 16.03
CA SER A 176 1.93 -14.89 14.76
C SER A 176 2.12 -14.07 13.47
N TRP A 177 1.97 -12.74 13.50
CA TRP A 177 2.19 -11.88 12.32
C TRP A 177 3.63 -11.40 12.15
N GLU A 178 4.54 -11.76 13.06
CA GLU A 178 5.98 -11.49 12.91
C GLU A 178 6.53 -12.07 11.61
N GLY A 179 6.17 -13.32 11.31
CA GLY A 179 6.58 -14.07 10.11
C GLY A 179 5.58 -14.01 8.95
N ARG A 180 4.73 -12.98 8.87
CA ARG A 180 3.73 -12.80 7.79
C ARG A 180 3.77 -11.39 7.25
N GLU A 181 3.61 -11.22 5.95
CA GLU A 181 3.52 -9.89 5.32
C GLU A 181 2.22 -9.75 4.55
N ILE A 182 1.59 -8.58 4.68
CA ILE A 182 0.40 -8.21 3.91
C ILE A 182 0.85 -7.94 2.47
N VAL A 183 0.17 -8.51 1.48
CA VAL A 183 0.44 -8.19 0.07
C VAL A 183 -0.65 -7.27 -0.45
N ASN A 184 -1.91 -7.65 -0.24
CA ASN A 184 -3.06 -6.85 -0.60
C ASN A 184 -4.28 -7.16 0.26
N VAL A 185 -5.23 -6.23 0.31
CA VAL A 185 -6.59 -6.47 0.80
C VAL A 185 -7.55 -5.92 -0.24
N ALA A 186 -8.23 -6.80 -0.96
CA ALA A 186 -9.09 -6.50 -2.10
C ALA A 186 -9.85 -7.78 -2.51
N ASP A 187 -10.91 -7.66 -3.32
CA ASP A 187 -11.67 -8.79 -3.84
C ASP A 187 -10.82 -9.57 -4.87
N ILE A 188 -10.34 -10.77 -4.52
CA ILE A 188 -9.41 -11.55 -5.36
C ILE A 188 -10.17 -12.61 -6.15
N ASP A 189 -11.24 -13.16 -5.58
CA ASP A 189 -12.03 -14.21 -6.20
C ASP A 189 -13.29 -13.70 -6.92
N LYS A 190 -13.52 -12.38 -6.89
CA LYS A 190 -14.60 -11.65 -7.56
C LYS A 190 -15.97 -11.96 -6.98
N ASP A 191 -16.04 -12.21 -5.68
CA ASP A 191 -17.30 -12.46 -4.98
C ASP A 191 -17.98 -11.18 -4.44
N GLY A 192 -17.33 -10.02 -4.61
CA GLY A 192 -17.78 -8.73 -4.12
C GLY A 192 -17.36 -8.45 -2.67
N THR A 193 -16.52 -9.30 -2.07
CA THR A 193 -16.01 -9.15 -0.70
C THR A 193 -14.49 -9.00 -0.71
N PRO A 194 -13.93 -8.04 0.03
CA PRO A 194 -12.48 -7.97 0.22
C PRO A 194 -11.88 -9.23 0.85
N ASP A 195 -10.82 -9.73 0.24
CA ASP A 195 -9.99 -10.84 0.72
C ASP A 195 -8.65 -10.33 1.25
N LEU A 196 -7.96 -11.14 2.06
CA LEU A 196 -6.59 -10.86 2.49
C LEU A 196 -5.60 -11.77 1.73
N LEU A 197 -4.74 -11.16 0.90
CA LEU A 197 -3.56 -11.82 0.36
C LEU A 197 -2.36 -11.53 1.25
N TRP A 198 -1.73 -12.58 1.74
CA TRP A 198 -0.55 -12.48 2.59
C TRP A 198 0.49 -13.52 2.22
N ARG A 199 1.76 -13.23 2.52
CA ARG A 199 2.87 -14.16 2.32
C ARG A 199 3.56 -14.52 3.63
N ASN A 200 4.12 -15.72 3.67
CA ASN A 200 5.14 -16.08 4.63
C ASN A 200 6.52 -15.95 3.96
N PRO A 201 7.30 -14.90 4.28
CA PRO A 201 8.57 -14.63 3.62
C PRO A 201 9.69 -15.63 3.95
N SER A 202 9.55 -16.47 4.99
CA SER A 202 10.59 -17.44 5.35
C SER A 202 10.47 -18.75 4.58
N ASN A 203 9.24 -19.22 4.33
CA ASN A 203 9.00 -20.43 3.55
C ASN A 203 8.56 -20.16 2.10
N GLY A 204 8.18 -18.92 1.78
CA GLY A 204 7.83 -18.48 0.43
C GLY A 204 6.41 -18.83 0.00
N ASN A 205 5.55 -19.30 0.90
CA ASN A 205 4.15 -19.55 0.60
C ASN A 205 3.35 -18.25 0.64
N MET A 206 2.48 -18.06 -0.36
CA MET A 206 1.41 -17.07 -0.35
C MET A 206 0.07 -17.74 -0.12
N TYR A 207 -0.81 -17.06 0.59
CA TYR A 207 -2.16 -17.52 0.87
C TYR A 207 -3.17 -16.40 0.66
N VAL A 208 -4.31 -16.75 0.10
CA VAL A 208 -5.52 -15.92 0.11
C VAL A 208 -6.42 -16.42 1.22
N ARG A 209 -6.87 -15.49 2.07
CA ARG A 209 -7.93 -15.71 3.04
C ARG A 209 -9.18 -15.02 2.54
N HIS A 210 -10.11 -15.83 2.04
CA HIS A 210 -11.35 -15.31 1.47
C HIS A 210 -12.26 -14.73 2.55
N GLY A 211 -12.66 -13.47 2.36
CA GLY A 211 -13.54 -12.74 3.26
C GLY A 211 -14.93 -13.38 3.35
N LYS A 212 -15.69 -12.95 4.35
CA LYS A 212 -17.15 -13.12 4.39
C LYS A 212 -17.80 -11.75 4.23
N PRO A 213 -18.91 -11.64 3.48
CA PRO A 213 -19.59 -10.37 3.29
C PRO A 213 -19.90 -9.68 4.62
N GLY A 214 -19.56 -8.39 4.69
CA GLY A 214 -19.92 -7.51 5.80
C GLY A 214 -21.38 -7.05 5.73
N PRO A 215 -21.77 -6.09 6.58
CA PRO A 215 -23.15 -5.60 6.65
C PRO A 215 -23.58 -4.78 5.42
N VAL A 216 -22.63 -4.29 4.63
CA VAL A 216 -22.86 -3.50 3.41
C VAL A 216 -22.26 -4.24 2.21
N ALA A 217 -22.90 -4.16 1.04
CA ALA A 217 -22.33 -4.71 -0.19
C ALA A 217 -20.95 -4.09 -0.47
N GLY A 218 -19.95 -4.91 -0.82
CA GLY A 218 -18.56 -4.45 -0.99
C GLY A 218 -17.73 -4.43 0.30
N SER A 219 -18.35 -4.61 1.47
CA SER A 219 -17.63 -4.67 2.76
C SER A 219 -17.34 -6.11 3.20
N VAL A 220 -16.39 -6.26 4.13
CA VAL A 220 -16.01 -7.53 4.73
C VAL A 220 -16.33 -7.57 6.22
N ASP A 221 -16.75 -8.74 6.72
CA ASP A 221 -16.65 -9.03 8.15
C ASP A 221 -15.16 -9.14 8.52
N LEU A 222 -14.60 -8.12 9.17
CA LEU A 222 -13.18 -8.08 9.56
C LEU A 222 -12.72 -9.31 10.36
N LYS A 223 -13.63 -10.01 11.06
CA LYS A 223 -13.29 -11.25 11.75
C LYS A 223 -12.87 -12.35 10.77
N SER A 224 -13.46 -12.39 9.59
CA SER A 224 -13.13 -13.34 8.52
C SER A 224 -11.72 -13.13 7.94
N LEU A 225 -11.20 -11.90 7.98
CA LEU A 225 -9.81 -11.59 7.59
C LEU A 225 -8.82 -11.82 8.73
N THR A 226 -9.30 -11.85 9.97
CA THR A 226 -8.47 -12.05 11.16
C THR A 226 -7.93 -13.48 11.27
N LEU A 227 -8.82 -14.48 11.13
CA LEU A 227 -8.53 -15.89 11.38
C LEU A 227 -8.97 -16.78 10.21
N ALA A 228 -8.13 -17.75 9.86
CA ALA A 228 -8.47 -18.75 8.84
C ALA A 228 -9.75 -19.53 9.16
N SER A 229 -10.00 -19.88 10.43
CA SER A 229 -11.22 -20.60 10.83
C SER A 229 -12.49 -19.76 10.73
N GLU A 230 -12.35 -18.43 10.71
CA GLU A 230 -13.46 -17.49 10.59
C GLU A 230 -13.70 -17.07 9.14
N SER A 231 -12.74 -17.34 8.24
CA SER A 231 -12.84 -17.04 6.82
C SER A 231 -13.79 -18.01 6.10
N ARG A 232 -14.06 -17.74 4.82
CA ARG A 232 -14.94 -18.59 4.00
C ARG A 232 -14.30 -19.95 3.69
N SER A 233 -12.98 -20.03 3.61
CA SER A 233 -12.28 -21.22 3.09
C SER A 233 -10.93 -21.53 3.75
N GLY A 234 -10.64 -20.95 4.91
CA GLY A 234 -9.30 -21.05 5.51
C GLY A 234 -8.28 -20.15 4.83
N ASP A 235 -7.00 -20.46 5.04
CA ASP A 235 -5.88 -19.92 4.28
C ASP A 235 -5.64 -20.84 3.07
N VAL A 236 -6.00 -20.37 1.87
CA VAL A 236 -5.88 -21.13 0.62
C VAL A 236 -4.55 -20.80 -0.04
N GLN A 237 -3.74 -21.81 -0.36
CA GLN A 237 -2.45 -21.61 -1.02
C GLN A 237 -2.64 -20.91 -2.38
N TYR A 238 -1.91 -19.82 -2.60
CA TYR A 238 -2.04 -18.96 -3.78
C TYR A 238 -0.73 -18.77 -4.55
N GLY A 239 0.41 -19.02 -3.91
CA GLY A 239 1.72 -18.93 -4.57
C GLY A 239 2.81 -19.62 -3.77
N THR A 240 3.91 -19.95 -4.43
CA THR A 240 5.11 -20.53 -3.82
C THR A 240 6.36 -19.78 -4.27
N SER A 241 7.49 -19.98 -3.58
CA SER A 241 8.78 -19.34 -3.89
C SER A 241 8.83 -17.81 -3.68
N TRP A 242 7.94 -17.25 -2.86
CA TRP A 242 7.86 -15.83 -2.52
C TRP A 242 8.66 -15.46 -1.26
N THR A 243 9.81 -16.11 -1.02
CA THR A 243 10.68 -15.81 0.12
C THR A 243 11.28 -14.41 0.01
N THR A 244 11.75 -13.81 1.11
CA THR A 244 12.52 -12.55 1.03
C THR A 244 13.79 -12.70 0.21
N ALA A 245 14.39 -13.89 0.14
CA ALA A 245 15.54 -14.14 -0.71
C ALA A 245 15.16 -13.97 -2.19
N ASN A 246 14.09 -14.63 -2.64
CA ASN A 246 13.68 -14.64 -4.05
C ASN A 246 12.94 -13.35 -4.48
N VAL A 247 12.20 -12.77 -3.54
CA VAL A 247 11.36 -11.58 -3.70
C VAL A 247 11.57 -10.66 -2.50
N PRO A 248 12.65 -9.85 -2.49
CA PRO A 248 12.97 -8.97 -1.37
C PRO A 248 11.85 -8.00 -1.01
N LEU A 249 11.13 -7.49 -2.02
CA LEU A 249 10.09 -6.49 -1.82
C LEU A 249 8.98 -6.66 -2.85
N LEU A 250 7.74 -6.41 -2.45
CA LEU A 250 6.57 -6.44 -3.32
C LEU A 250 5.50 -5.48 -2.80
N VAL A 251 4.56 -5.15 -3.68
CA VAL A 251 3.35 -4.42 -3.34
C VAL A 251 2.21 -4.96 -4.20
N GLY A 252 1.08 -5.30 -3.57
CA GLY A 252 -0.16 -5.51 -4.31
C GLY A 252 -0.68 -4.16 -4.81
N THR A 253 -1.20 -4.12 -6.02
CA THR A 253 -1.74 -2.92 -6.65
C THR A 253 -3.20 -3.20 -7.05
N PRO A 254 -4.04 -2.17 -7.23
CA PRO A 254 -5.28 -2.35 -7.98
C PRO A 254 -5.02 -2.98 -9.36
N ASP A 255 -6.07 -3.50 -9.96
CA ASP A 255 -6.03 -4.15 -11.27
C ASP A 255 -5.46 -3.20 -12.34
N THR A 256 -4.34 -3.61 -12.95
CA THR A 256 -3.66 -2.84 -13.99
C THR A 256 -4.01 -3.33 -15.40
N ASN A 257 -4.55 -4.55 -15.54
CA ASN A 257 -4.79 -5.19 -16.83
C ASN A 257 -6.27 -5.28 -17.23
N GLY A 258 -7.17 -4.90 -16.33
CA GLY A 258 -8.61 -4.86 -16.53
C GLY A 258 -9.29 -6.23 -16.41
N ASP A 259 -8.62 -7.24 -15.84
CA ASP A 259 -9.22 -8.55 -15.66
C ASP A 259 -10.13 -8.63 -14.43
N GLY A 260 -10.03 -7.68 -13.49
CA GLY A 260 -10.80 -7.57 -12.25
C GLY A 260 -10.15 -8.27 -11.04
N VAL A 261 -8.93 -8.78 -11.15
CA VAL A 261 -8.11 -9.28 -10.04
C VAL A 261 -7.01 -8.26 -9.75
N PRO A 262 -6.73 -7.93 -8.48
CA PRO A 262 -5.61 -7.06 -8.14
C PRO A 262 -4.25 -7.64 -8.52
N ASP A 263 -3.36 -6.80 -9.05
CA ASP A 263 -2.04 -7.20 -9.55
C ASP A 263 -0.92 -7.04 -8.50
N ILE A 264 0.30 -7.45 -8.85
CA ILE A 264 1.47 -7.37 -7.95
C ILE A 264 2.71 -6.90 -8.70
N TRP A 265 3.32 -5.81 -8.22
CA TRP A 265 4.72 -5.50 -8.53
C TRP A 265 5.65 -6.14 -7.51
N ALA A 266 6.69 -6.80 -7.99
CA ALA A 266 7.66 -7.48 -7.15
C ALA A 266 9.08 -7.26 -7.64
N ILE A 267 9.95 -6.84 -6.73
CA ILE A 267 11.40 -6.81 -6.93
C ILE A 267 11.93 -8.21 -6.68
N ARG A 268 12.68 -8.75 -7.64
CA ARG A 268 13.31 -10.07 -7.58
C ARG A 268 14.74 -9.98 -7.06
N GLU A 269 15.28 -11.12 -6.66
CA GLU A 269 16.64 -11.27 -6.13
C GLU A 269 17.75 -10.74 -7.07
N ASP A 270 17.49 -10.76 -8.38
CA ASP A 270 18.38 -10.24 -9.43
C ASP A 270 18.29 -8.70 -9.60
N GLY A 271 17.49 -8.02 -8.77
CA GLY A 271 17.26 -6.58 -8.84
C GLY A 271 16.35 -6.15 -9.99
N THR A 272 15.60 -7.07 -10.61
CA THR A 272 14.55 -6.71 -11.58
C THR A 272 13.23 -6.41 -10.88
N LEU A 273 12.51 -5.40 -11.36
CA LEU A 273 11.10 -5.18 -11.01
C LEU A 273 10.24 -5.91 -12.04
N ARG A 274 9.34 -6.77 -11.57
CA ARG A 274 8.45 -7.56 -12.41
C ARG A 274 6.99 -7.32 -12.01
N ILE A 275 6.11 -7.32 -13.01
CA ILE A 275 4.66 -7.27 -12.83
C ILE A 275 4.09 -8.68 -12.98
N TYR A 276 3.14 -9.01 -12.11
CA TYR A 276 2.38 -10.24 -12.10
C TYR A 276 0.92 -9.88 -12.26
N HIS A 277 0.21 -10.68 -13.06
CA HIS A 277 -1.24 -10.64 -13.21
C HIS A 277 -1.83 -11.94 -12.66
N PRO A 278 -2.10 -12.02 -11.34
CA PRO A 278 -2.65 -13.21 -10.72
C PRO A 278 -4.04 -13.56 -11.26
N GLY A 279 -4.36 -14.85 -11.30
CA GLY A 279 -5.75 -15.30 -11.46
C GLY A 279 -6.46 -15.38 -10.10
N THR A 280 -7.74 -15.72 -10.08
CA THR A 280 -8.50 -15.88 -8.83
C THR A 280 -8.00 -17.00 -7.90
N THR A 281 -7.07 -17.85 -8.35
CA THR A 281 -6.59 -19.02 -7.59
C THR A 281 -5.08 -19.08 -7.38
N ASN A 282 -4.29 -18.33 -8.15
CA ASN A 282 -2.84 -18.34 -7.99
C ASN A 282 -2.14 -17.12 -8.60
N THR A 283 -0.90 -16.87 -8.17
CA THR A 283 -0.07 -15.75 -8.64
C THR A 283 0.42 -15.85 -10.09
N GLY A 284 0.42 -17.05 -10.69
CA GLY A 284 1.04 -17.27 -12.00
C GLY A 284 2.55 -16.99 -12.04
N SER A 285 3.08 -16.91 -13.26
CA SER A 285 4.43 -16.42 -13.55
C SER A 285 4.39 -14.90 -13.79
N PRO A 286 5.51 -14.16 -13.60
CA PRO A 286 5.55 -12.75 -13.96
C PRO A 286 5.24 -12.60 -15.45
N VAL A 287 4.40 -11.64 -15.81
CA VAL A 287 4.04 -11.38 -17.21
C VAL A 287 5.11 -10.54 -17.91
N LYS A 288 5.83 -9.70 -17.15
CA LYS A 288 6.88 -8.82 -17.69
C LYS A 288 7.92 -8.41 -16.64
N THR A 289 9.14 -8.18 -17.09
CA THR A 289 10.14 -7.37 -16.37
C THR A 289 10.01 -5.93 -16.82
N VAL A 290 9.57 -5.06 -15.91
CA VAL A 290 9.24 -3.65 -16.22
C VAL A 290 10.42 -2.70 -15.92
N ALA A 291 11.36 -3.11 -15.07
CA ALA A 291 12.60 -2.37 -14.86
C ALA A 291 13.75 -3.24 -14.31
N THR A 292 14.96 -2.71 -14.36
CA THR A 292 16.20 -3.34 -13.86
C THR A 292 16.96 -2.39 -12.93
N GLY A 293 17.83 -2.92 -12.06
CA GLY A 293 18.65 -2.11 -11.14
C GLY A 293 17.93 -1.66 -9.86
N TRP A 294 16.83 -2.32 -9.49
CA TRP A 294 15.97 -2.00 -8.34
C TRP A 294 16.42 -2.66 -7.03
N GLY A 295 17.57 -3.33 -7.00
CA GLY A 295 18.07 -4.02 -5.81
C GLY A 295 18.40 -3.12 -4.60
N ASN A 296 18.44 -1.80 -4.78
CA ASN A 296 18.69 -0.84 -3.69
C ASN A 296 17.40 -0.25 -3.09
N VAL A 297 16.22 -0.61 -3.58
CA VAL A 297 14.93 -0.11 -3.07
C VAL A 297 14.64 -0.67 -1.68
N LYS A 298 14.06 0.17 -0.82
CA LYS A 298 13.80 -0.12 0.60
C LYS A 298 12.33 -0.06 0.98
N SER A 299 11.51 0.60 0.18
CA SER A 299 10.05 0.63 0.34
C SER A 299 9.37 0.75 -1.02
N LEU A 300 8.21 0.12 -1.16
CA LEU A 300 7.28 0.29 -2.27
C LEU A 300 5.95 0.78 -1.70
N GLY A 301 5.27 1.66 -2.43
CA GLY A 301 3.97 2.20 -2.08
C GLY A 301 3.12 2.39 -3.31
#